data_AF-A0A967F8B1-F1
#
_entry.id   AF-A0A967F8B1-F1
#
_cell.length_a   1.000
_cell.length_b   1.000
_cell.length_c   1.000
_cell.angle_alpha   90.00
_cell.angle_beta   90.00
_cell.angle_gamma   90.00
#
_symmetry.space_group_name_H-M   'P 1'
#
loop_
_entity.id
_entity.type
_entity.pdbx_description
1 polymer ?
#
loop_
_entity_poly.entity_id
_entity_poly.type
_entity_poly.pdbx_seq_one_letter_code
_entity_poly.pdbx_strand_id
1 'polypeptide(L)'
;MSDIEIARKANKKPIQEIGAKLGIDSDSLLPYGHDKAKVSAEFINSVQGNKNGNLVLVTAINPTPAGEGKTTTTVGLGDGLNAIGKKAAICIR
;
A
#
# COMPACT_ATOMS: atom_id res chain seq x y z
N MET A 1 16.68 17.65 -0.89
CA MET A 1 15.23 17.62 -1.17
C MET A 1 14.56 17.07 0.08
N SER A 2 13.60 17.79 0.65
CA SER A 2 12.81 17.34 1.80
C SER A 2 11.72 16.35 1.39
N ASP A 3 11.21 15.54 2.32
CA ASP A 3 10.17 14.54 2.05
C ASP A 3 8.94 15.11 1.34
N ILE A 4 8.51 16.31 1.73
CA ILE A 4 7.37 16.99 1.10
C ILE A 4 7.66 17.41 -0.35
N GLU A 5 8.90 17.79 -0.67
CA GLU A 5 9.30 18.10 -2.05
C GLU A 5 9.31 16.83 -2.91
N ILE A 6 9.72 15.68 -2.34
CA ILE A 6 9.66 14.39 -3.03
C ILE A 6 8.20 14.04 -3.33
N ALA A 7 7.32 14.13 -2.32
CA ALA A 7 5.92 13.78 -2.44
C ALA A 7 5.17 14.66 -3.45
N ARG A 8 5.46 15.96 -3.51
CA ARG A 8 4.84 16.90 -4.47
C ARG A 8 5.27 16.65 -5.93
N LYS A 9 6.48 16.12 -6.15
CA LYS A 9 6.98 15.78 -7.49
C LYS A 9 6.50 14.42 -8.01
N ALA A 10 5.87 13.60 -7.15
CA ALA A 10 5.45 12.26 -7.52
C ALA A 10 4.29 12.29 -8.53
N ASN A 11 4.47 11.58 -9.66
CA ASN A 11 3.41 11.32 -10.62
C ASN A 11 2.51 10.18 -10.12
N LYS A 12 1.54 10.53 -9.28
CA LYS A 12 0.60 9.58 -8.71
C LYS A 12 -0.31 9.03 -9.81
N LYS A 13 -0.48 7.70 -9.81
CA LYS A 13 -1.46 7.03 -10.67
C LYS A 13 -2.88 7.23 -10.14
N PRO A 14 -3.89 7.25 -11.02
CA PRO A 14 -5.29 7.13 -10.61
C PRO A 14 -5.50 5.91 -9.72
N ILE A 15 -6.32 6.03 -8.68
CA ILE A 15 -6.55 4.96 -7.72
C ILE A 15 -7.15 3.70 -8.36
N GLN A 16 -7.90 3.87 -9.45
CA GLN A 16 -8.47 2.78 -10.25
C GLN A 16 -7.38 1.91 -10.90
N GLU A 17 -6.27 2.51 -11.36
CA GLU A 17 -5.13 1.73 -11.87
C GLU A 17 -4.47 0.90 -10.76
N ILE A 18 -4.44 1.42 -9.53
CA ILE A 18 -3.91 0.70 -8.36
C ILE A 18 -4.84 -0.45 -7.97
N GLY A 19 -6.16 -0.22 -7.96
CA GLY A 19 -7.16 -1.26 -7.74
C GLY A 19 -7.04 -2.40 -8.75
N ALA A 20 -6.93 -2.09 -10.04
CA ALA A 20 -6.79 -3.09 -11.10
C ALA A 20 -5.56 -3.99 -10.89
N LYS A 21 -4.42 -3.43 -10.46
CA LYS A 21 -3.22 -4.24 -10.11
C LYS A 21 -3.47 -5.22 -8.97
N LEU A 22 -4.34 -4.84 -8.03
CA LEU A 22 -4.72 -5.69 -6.91
C LEU A 22 -5.86 -6.66 -7.26
N GLY A 23 -6.53 -6.49 -8.39
CA GLY A 23 -7.71 -7.27 -8.78
C GLY A 23 -8.99 -6.74 -8.12
N ILE A 24 -9.04 -5.44 -7.87
CA ILE A 24 -10.21 -4.73 -7.35
C ILE A 24 -10.81 -3.94 -8.51
N ASP A 25 -12.04 -4.28 -8.88
CA ASP A 25 -12.75 -3.60 -9.96
C ASP A 25 -13.10 -2.15 -9.58
N SER A 26 -13.21 -1.28 -10.59
CA SER A 26 -13.49 0.14 -10.38
C SER A 26 -14.77 0.39 -9.60
N ASP A 27 -15.79 -0.44 -9.81
CA ASP A 27 -17.10 -0.31 -9.18
C ASP A 27 -17.07 -0.66 -7.69
N SER A 28 -16.02 -1.37 -7.26
CA SER A 28 -15.75 -1.69 -5.85
C SER A 28 -14.89 -0.64 -5.14
N LEU A 29 -14.51 0.44 -5.84
CA LEU A 29 -13.77 1.57 -5.28
C LEU A 29 -14.70 2.76 -5.13
N LEU A 30 -14.81 3.29 -3.90
CA LEU A 30 -15.47 4.55 -3.60
C LEU A 30 -14.42 5.66 -3.54
N PRO A 31 -14.23 6.48 -4.60
CA PRO A 31 -13.10 7.40 -4.68
C PRO A 31 -13.26 8.62 -3.77
N TYR A 32 -12.13 9.08 -3.22
CA TYR A 32 -11.98 10.32 -2.47
C TYR A 32 -10.93 11.19 -3.18
N GLY A 33 -11.36 11.83 -4.27
CA GLY A 33 -10.46 12.42 -5.25
C GLY A 33 -9.90 11.36 -6.22
N HIS A 34 -8.75 11.65 -6.84
CA HIS A 34 -8.21 10.83 -7.92
C HIS A 34 -7.27 9.71 -7.48
N ASP A 35 -6.70 9.79 -6.28
CA ASP A 35 -5.58 8.97 -5.82
C ASP A 35 -5.86 8.22 -4.51
N LYS A 36 -7.11 8.25 -4.03
CA LYS A 36 -7.55 7.58 -2.80
C LYS A 36 -8.96 7.03 -2.99
N ALA A 37 -9.26 5.91 -2.37
CA ALA A 37 -10.59 5.31 -2.37
C ALA A 37 -10.79 4.46 -1.12
N LYS A 38 -12.05 4.22 -0.76
CA LYS A 38 -12.44 3.09 0.10
C LYS A 38 -12.77 1.89 -0.78
N VAL A 39 -12.53 0.69 -0.27
CA VAL A 39 -12.98 -0.56 -0.89
C VAL A 39 -14.37 -0.90 -0.35
N SER A 40 -15.28 -1.32 -1.24
CA SER A 40 -16.65 -1.67 -0.86
C SER A 40 -16.70 -2.90 0.07
N ALA A 41 -17.72 -2.94 0.93
CA ALA A 41 -17.91 -4.07 1.84
C ALA A 41 -18.28 -5.35 1.08
N GLU A 42 -19.04 -5.21 0.00
CA GLU A 42 -19.43 -6.28 -0.91
C GLU A 42 -18.21 -7.00 -1.49
N PHE A 43 -17.21 -6.24 -1.98
CA PHE A 43 -15.96 -6.80 -2.49
C PHE A 43 -15.15 -7.48 -1.39
N ILE A 44 -15.04 -6.86 -0.21
CA ILE A 44 -14.33 -7.47 0.92
C ILE A 44 -14.95 -8.81 1.30
N ASN A 45 -16.28 -8.90 1.30
CA ASN A 45 -17.01 -10.13 1.58
C ASN A 45 -16.82 -11.18 0.49
N SER A 46 -16.79 -10.78 -0.80
CA SER A 46 -16.64 -11.72 -1.92
C SER A 46 -15.28 -12.42 -1.94
N VAL A 47 -14.24 -11.82 -1.33
CA VAL A 47 -12.88 -12.39 -1.32
C VAL A 47 -12.53 -13.18 -0.06
N GLN A 48 -13.43 -13.30 0.92
CA GLN A 48 -13.14 -14.00 2.20
C GLN A 48 -12.78 -15.48 2.03
N GLY A 49 -13.23 -16.12 0.95
CA GLY A 49 -12.89 -17.51 0.63
C GLY A 49 -11.53 -17.71 -0.03
N ASN A 50 -10.82 -16.63 -0.38
CA ASN A 50 -9.52 -16.71 -1.04
C ASN A 50 -8.44 -17.23 -0.08
N LYS A 51 -7.43 -17.91 -0.64
CA LYS A 51 -6.25 -18.28 0.15
C LYS A 51 -5.50 -17.02 0.57
N ASN A 52 -5.12 -16.97 1.85
CA ASN A 52 -4.28 -15.89 2.36
C ASN A 52 -2.89 -15.91 1.70
N GLY A 53 -2.37 -14.71 1.44
CA GLY A 53 -0.96 -14.52 1.09
C GLY A 53 -0.04 -14.61 2.31
N ASN A 54 1.25 -14.36 2.08
CA ASN A 54 2.23 -14.28 3.17
C ASN A 54 2.06 -12.98 3.96
N LEU A 55 2.11 -13.07 5.29
CA LEU A 55 2.10 -11.91 6.19
C LEU A 55 3.52 -11.65 6.72
N VAL A 56 4.06 -10.46 6.44
CA VAL A 56 5.36 -10.02 6.94
C VAL A 56 5.17 -8.87 7.92
N LEU A 57 5.52 -9.09 9.18
CA LEU A 57 5.47 -8.06 10.22
C LEU A 57 6.82 -7.33 10.29
N VAL A 58 6.81 -6.03 10.06
CA VAL A 58 7.99 -5.17 10.25
C VAL A 58 7.98 -4.59 11.67
N THR A 59 9.01 -4.93 12.45
CA THR A 59 9.21 -4.41 13.81
C THR A 59 10.55 -3.66 13.91
N ALA A 60 10.78 -3.00 15.04
CA ALA A 60 12.03 -2.32 15.34
C ALA A 60 12.40 -2.57 16.81
N ILE A 61 13.65 -2.24 17.16
CA ILE A 61 14.10 -2.15 18.55
C ILE A 61 13.36 -1.01 19.28
N ASN A 62 13.63 -0.86 20.58
CA ASN A 62 13.10 0.25 21.36
C ASN A 62 13.47 1.59 20.71
N PRO A 63 12.54 2.55 20.60
CA PRO A 63 12.80 3.84 19.96
C PRO A 63 13.94 4.60 20.63
N THR A 64 14.74 5.26 19.80
CA THR A 64 15.88 6.10 20.16
C THR A 64 15.74 7.48 19.50
N PRO A 65 16.42 8.52 20.00
CA PRO A 65 16.39 9.84 19.37
C PRO A 65 16.91 9.88 17.93
N ALA A 66 17.71 8.88 17.50
CA ALA A 66 18.23 8.79 16.15
C ALA A 66 17.15 8.38 15.11
N GLY A 67 16.10 7.70 15.55
CA GLY A 67 15.06 7.14 14.69
C GLY A 67 15.46 5.83 14.00
N GLU A 68 14.52 4.90 13.91
CA GLU A 68 14.78 3.52 13.45
C GLU A 68 14.34 3.29 12.00
N GLY A 69 13.61 4.23 11.40
CA GLY A 69 13.16 4.12 10.01
C GLY A 69 12.13 3.02 9.73
N LYS A 70 11.43 2.50 10.75
CA LYS A 70 10.50 1.35 10.60
C LYS A 70 9.48 1.50 9.46
N THR A 71 8.82 2.66 9.38
CA THR A 71 7.82 2.93 8.33
C THR A 71 8.46 3.04 6.96
N THR A 72 9.62 3.70 6.87
CA THR A 72 10.42 3.78 5.64
C THR A 72 10.78 2.39 5.13
N THR A 73 11.21 1.49 6.02
CA THR A 73 11.51 0.09 5.70
C THR A 73 10.26 -0.67 5.26
N THR A 74 9.09 -0.41 5.88
CA THR A 74 7.84 -1.06 5.49
C THR A 74 7.44 -0.70 4.06
N VAL A 75 7.52 0.59 3.70
CA VAL A 75 7.25 1.08 2.34
C VAL A 75 8.27 0.51 1.35
N GLY A 76 9.56 0.64 1.66
CA GLY A 76 10.65 0.18 0.78
C GLY A 76 10.67 -1.34 0.57
N LEU A 77 10.29 -2.14 1.58
CA LEU A 77 10.13 -3.58 1.43
C LEU A 77 9.00 -3.93 0.45
N GLY A 78 7.87 -3.23 0.53
CA GLY A 78 6.76 -3.38 -0.42
C GLY A 78 7.18 -3.06 -1.85
N ASP A 79 7.90 -1.97 -2.04
CA ASP A 79 8.44 -1.57 -3.35
C ASP A 79 9.45 -2.60 -3.87
N GLY A 80 10.39 -3.04 -3.03
CA GLY A 80 11.39 -4.04 -3.38
C GLY A 80 10.78 -5.38 -3.78
N LEU A 81 9.75 -5.85 -3.06
CA LEU A 81 9.01 -7.07 -3.40
C LEU A 81 8.34 -6.96 -4.78
N ASN A 82 7.71 -5.82 -5.08
CA ASN A 82 7.13 -5.59 -6.40
C ASN A 82 8.19 -5.51 -7.50
N ALA A 83 9.35 -4.89 -7.22
CA ALA A 83 10.46 -4.81 -8.17
C ALA A 83 11.04 -6.18 -8.57
N ILE A 84 10.98 -7.17 -7.66
CA ILE A 84 11.40 -8.56 -7.95
C ILE A 84 10.24 -9.46 -8.43
N GLY A 85 9.11 -8.86 -8.83
CA GLY A 85 7.97 -9.57 -9.44
C GLY A 85 7.01 -10.24 -8.46
N LYS A 86 7.05 -9.90 -7.15
CA LYS A 86 6.04 -10.35 -6.19
C LYS A 86 4.89 -9.35 -6.12
N LYS A 87 3.64 -9.84 -6.20
CA LYS A 87 2.45 -9.01 -5.95
C LYS A 87 2.34 -8.73 -4.44
N ALA A 88 2.78 -7.54 -4.02
CA ALA A 88 2.82 -7.14 -2.61
C ALA A 88 2.07 -5.83 -2.37
N ALA A 89 1.42 -5.73 -1.21
CA ALA A 89 0.79 -4.52 -0.69
C ALA A 89 1.28 -4.26 0.74
N ILE A 90 1.27 -2.99 1.15
CA ILE A 90 1.64 -2.57 2.51
C ILE A 90 0.42 -2.06 3.26
N CYS A 91 0.43 -2.22 4.59
CA CYS A 91 -0.60 -1.71 5.48
C CYS A 91 0.05 -0.81 6.53
N ILE A 92 -0.46 0.40 6.70
CA ILE A 92 0.03 1.41 7.64
C ILE A 92 -1.13 1.96 8.48
N ARG A 93 -0.82 2.58 9.63
CA ARG A 93 -1.79 3.20 10.56
C ARG A 93 -1.82 4.70 10.39
#